data_AF-A0A7S2QU00-F1
#
_entry.id   AF-A0A7S2QU00-F1
#
_cell.length_a   1.000
_cell.length_b   1.000
_cell.length_c   1.000
_cell.angle_alpha   90.00
_cell.angle_beta   90.00
_cell.angle_gamma   90.00
#
_symmetry.space_group_name_H-M   'P 1'
#
loop_
_entity.id
_entity.type
_entity.pdbx_description
1 polymer ?
#
loop_
_entity_poly.entity_id
_entity_poly.type
_entity_poly.pdbx_seq_one_letter_code
_entity_poly.pdbx_strand_id
1 'polypeptide(L)'
;RRCNKTDVFEMVTTDVGVMQEATVRLVEKGLGAAWHFKEIEILNKQSGQRARFVYDNWLERSKDNPTATVVLQEVSSEAAKSSMKQVKWCIKTQTSNIFGA
;
A
#
# COMPACT_ATOMS: atom_id res chain seq x y z
N ARG A 1 -12.43 10.73 17.13
CA ARG A 1 -11.10 10.11 17.39
C ARG A 1 -10.79 9.19 16.22
N ARG A 2 -9.80 9.49 15.36
CA ARG A 2 -9.39 8.60 14.27
C ARG A 2 -8.64 7.42 14.90
N CYS A 3 -9.32 6.30 15.10
CA CYS A 3 -8.70 5.06 15.52
C CYS A 3 -8.00 4.46 14.31
N ASN A 4 -6.66 4.49 14.31
CA ASN A 4 -5.89 3.59 13.45
C ASN A 4 -6.16 2.18 13.97
N LYS A 5 -6.80 1.35 13.15
CA LYS A 5 -7.07 -0.05 13.48
C LYS A 5 -5.96 -0.88 12.85
N THR A 6 -5.22 -1.60 13.68
CA THR A 6 -4.21 -2.56 13.23
C THR A 6 -4.77 -3.94 13.50
N ASP A 7 -5.02 -4.71 12.45
CA ASP A 7 -5.42 -6.11 12.56
C ASP A 7 -4.18 -6.99 12.39
N VAL A 8 -3.97 -7.90 13.35
CA VAL A 8 -2.83 -8.83 13.36
C VAL A 8 -3.39 -10.23 13.17
N PHE A 9 -2.87 -10.93 12.16
CA PHE A 9 -3.27 -12.29 11.83
C PHE A 9 -2.09 -13.23 11.99
N GLU A 10 -2.34 -14.38 12.61
CA GLU A 10 -1.38 -15.47 12.68
C GLU A 10 -1.94 -16.65 11.89
N MET A 11 -1.14 -17.18 10.97
CA MET A 11 -1.48 -18.37 10.19
C MET A 11 -0.28 -19.29 10.10
N VAL A 12 -0.55 -20.60 10.08
CA VAL A 12 0.47 -21.63 9.89
C VAL A 12 0.42 -22.05 8.42
N THR A 13 1.55 -21.88 7.74
CA THR A 13 1.73 -22.28 6.34
C THR A 13 3.13 -22.85 6.15
N THR A 14 3.34 -23.55 5.05
CA THR A 14 4.67 -23.98 4.60
C THR A 14 5.55 -22.76 4.34
N ASP A 15 6.86 -22.90 4.54
CA ASP A 15 7.80 -21.83 4.23
C ASP A 15 7.73 -21.46 2.74
N VAL A 16 7.35 -20.21 2.48
CA VAL A 16 7.22 -19.64 1.13
C VAL A 16 8.58 -19.10 0.64
N GLY A 17 9.57 -19.00 1.54
CA GLY A 17 10.85 -18.38 1.25
C GLY A 17 10.74 -16.86 1.11
N VAL A 18 11.50 -16.29 0.17
CA VAL A 18 11.54 -14.84 -0.06
C VAL A 18 10.26 -14.37 -0.76
N MET A 19 9.41 -13.65 -0.04
CA MET A 19 8.17 -13.08 -0.56
C MET A 19 8.45 -11.87 -1.45
N GLN A 20 8.06 -11.95 -2.72
CA GLN A 20 8.25 -10.88 -3.70
C GLN A 20 6.97 -10.07 -3.94
N GLU A 21 5.82 -10.73 -3.88
CA GLU A 21 4.52 -10.16 -4.23
C GLU A 21 3.46 -10.56 -3.22
N ALA A 22 2.58 -9.62 -2.87
CA ALA A 22 1.40 -9.84 -2.06
C ALA A 22 0.17 -9.29 -2.78
N THR A 23 -0.85 -10.12 -2.95
CA THR A 23 -2.14 -9.69 -3.50
C THR A 23 -3.17 -9.55 -2.38
N VAL A 24 -3.74 -8.35 -2.23
CA VAL A 24 -4.79 -8.04 -1.25
C VAL A 24 -6.09 -7.79 -1.99
N ARG A 25 -7.18 -8.45 -1.57
CA ARG A 25 -8.51 -8.29 -2.14
C ARG A 25 -9.54 -8.03 -1.05
N LEU A 26 -10.39 -7.03 -1.26
CA LEU A 26 -11.54 -6.78 -0.40
C LEU A 26 -12.74 -7.66 -0.82
N VAL A 27 -13.03 -8.68 -0.01
CA VAL A 27 -14.08 -9.69 -0.30
C VAL A 27 -15.46 -9.26 0.25
N GLU A 28 -15.54 -8.18 1.03
CA GLU A 28 -16.80 -7.72 1.63
C GLU A 28 -17.90 -7.49 0.57
N LYS A 29 -19.11 -7.98 0.87
CA LYS A 29 -20.29 -7.80 0.02
C LYS A 29 -21.14 -6.67 0.60
N GLY A 30 -21.04 -5.47 0.01
CA GLY A 30 -21.84 -4.31 0.42
C GLY A 30 -21.41 -3.01 -0.26
N LEU A 31 -22.30 -2.01 -0.28
CA LEU A 31 -21.98 -0.63 -0.67
C LEU A 31 -21.18 0.04 0.45
N GLY A 32 -20.03 0.61 0.13
CA GLY A 32 -19.20 1.36 1.09
C GLY A 32 -18.09 0.57 1.78
N ALA A 33 -17.79 -0.66 1.35
CA ALA A 33 -16.59 -1.36 1.78
C ALA A 33 -15.35 -0.71 1.13
N ALA A 34 -14.68 0.16 1.88
CA ALA A 34 -13.46 0.84 1.48
C ALA A 34 -12.49 0.88 2.65
N TRP A 35 -11.27 0.38 2.45
CA TRP A 35 -10.25 0.36 3.51
C TRP A 35 -9.11 1.31 3.13
N HIS A 36 -8.73 2.20 4.04
CA HIS A 36 -7.47 2.93 3.90
C HIS A 36 -6.32 1.97 4.22
N PHE A 37 -5.83 1.30 3.18
CA PHE A 37 -4.85 0.23 3.32
C PHE A 37 -3.45 0.82 3.25
N LYS A 38 -2.79 0.94 4.41
CA LYS A 38 -1.48 1.58 4.51
C LYS A 38 -0.36 0.63 4.08
N GLU A 39 -0.25 -0.49 4.77
CA GLU A 39 0.83 -1.46 4.58
C GLU A 39 0.50 -2.82 5.18
N ILE A 40 1.23 -3.84 4.75
CA ILE A 40 1.31 -5.17 5.36
C ILE A 40 2.77 -5.46 5.70
N GLU A 41 3.00 -5.98 6.90
CA GLU A 41 4.27 -6.58 7.31
C GLU A 41 4.03 -8.07 7.58
N ILE A 42 4.81 -8.92 6.92
CA ILE A 42 4.80 -10.36 7.11
C ILE A 42 6.08 -10.76 7.81
N LEU A 43 5.96 -11.40 8.97
CA LEU A 43 7.08 -11.93 9.75
C LEU A 43 7.05 -13.45 9.73
N ASN A 44 8.10 -14.07 9.20
CA ASN A 44 8.33 -15.49 9.38
C ASN A 44 8.91 -15.72 10.79
N LYS A 45 8.10 -16.30 11.70
CA LYS A 45 8.51 -16.59 13.08
C LYS A 45 9.61 -17.65 13.19
N GLN A 46 9.81 -18.49 12.17
CA GLN A 46 10.80 -19.56 12.16
C GLN A 46 12.16 -19.08 11.64
N SER A 47 12.19 -18.35 10.53
CA SER A 47 13.43 -17.85 9.91
C SER A 47 13.80 -16.43 10.34
N GLY A 48 12.88 -15.68 10.97
CA GLY A 48 13.06 -14.27 11.32
C GLY A 48 12.97 -13.30 10.14
N GLN A 49 12.72 -13.80 8.93
CA GLN A 49 12.58 -12.98 7.73
C GLN A 49 11.35 -12.07 7.83
N ARG A 50 11.49 -10.84 7.32
CA ARG A 50 10.43 -9.84 7.27
C ARG A 50 10.24 -9.38 5.84
N ALA A 51 8.99 -9.34 5.39
CA ALA A 51 8.59 -8.79 4.11
C ALA A 51 7.60 -7.65 4.36
N ARG A 52 7.83 -6.48 3.73
CA ARG A 52 6.98 -5.30 3.89
C ARG A 52 6.41 -4.91 2.53
N PHE A 53 5.11 -4.62 2.51
CA PHE A 53 4.35 -4.21 1.33
C PHE A 53 3.62 -2.92 1.64
N VAL A 54 3.93 -1.84 0.92
CA VAL A 54 3.35 -0.50 1.16
C VAL A 54 2.39 -0.13 0.03
N TYR A 55 1.23 0.42 0.38
CA TYR A 55 0.24 0.93 -0.57
C TYR A 55 -0.16 2.39 -0.30
N ASP A 56 -0.42 2.72 0.97
CA ASP A 56 -0.85 4.05 1.45
C ASP A 56 -1.95 4.71 0.61
N ASN A 57 -2.97 3.92 0.26
CA ASN A 57 -4.11 4.42 -0.51
C ASN A 57 -5.39 3.64 -0.18
N TRP A 58 -6.53 4.10 -0.69
CA TRP A 58 -7.83 3.46 -0.49
C TRP A 58 -7.99 2.22 -1.36
N LEU A 59 -8.21 1.07 -0.73
CA LEU A 59 -8.64 -0.16 -1.38
C LEU A 59 -10.16 -0.20 -1.38
N GLU A 60 -10.74 0.14 -2.52
CA GLU A 60 -12.18 0.22 -2.72
C GLU A 60 -12.59 -0.31 -4.09
N ARG A 61 -13.89 -0.59 -4.25
CA ARG A 61 -14.44 -0.92 -5.57
C ARG A 61 -14.69 0.36 -6.34
N SER A 62 -14.04 0.48 -7.49
CA SER A 62 -14.25 1.59 -8.42
C SER A 62 -14.57 1.07 -9.82
N LYS A 63 -14.90 1.97 -10.76
CA LYS A 63 -15.07 1.58 -12.17
C LYS A 63 -13.81 0.95 -12.75
N ASP A 64 -12.64 1.42 -12.32
CA ASP A 64 -11.34 0.96 -12.78
C ASP A 64 -10.85 -0.29 -12.01
N ASN A 65 -11.32 -0.48 -10.77
CA ASN A 65 -11.03 -1.65 -9.94
C ASN A 65 -12.31 -2.26 -9.34
N PRO A 66 -13.12 -2.99 -10.14
CA PRO A 66 -14.40 -3.53 -9.68
C PRO A 66 -14.24 -4.62 -8.60
N THR A 67 -13.05 -5.23 -8.51
CA THR A 67 -12.77 -6.29 -7.55
C THR A 67 -12.10 -5.80 -6.26
N ALA A 68 -11.73 -4.51 -6.18
CA ALA A 68 -10.94 -3.97 -5.06
C ALA A 68 -9.73 -4.87 -4.74
N THR A 69 -8.99 -5.25 -5.79
CA THR A 69 -7.76 -6.04 -5.68
C THR A 69 -6.56 -5.14 -5.92
N VAL A 70 -5.53 -5.28 -5.11
CA VAL A 70 -4.23 -4.63 -5.32
C VAL A 70 -3.13 -5.67 -5.22
N VAL A 71 -2.16 -5.56 -6.14
CA VAL A 71 -0.94 -6.36 -6.15
C VAL A 71 0.20 -5.47 -5.68
N LEU A 72 0.91 -5.90 -4.65
CA LEU A 72 1.96 -5.13 -3.99
C LEU A 72 3.28 -5.87 -4.13
N GLN A 73 4.32 -5.12 -4.47
CA GLN A 73 5.68 -5.65 -4.50
C GLN A 73 6.34 -5.41 -3.15
N GLU A 74 7.20 -6.33 -2.74
CA GLU A 74 7.95 -6.22 -1.51
C GLU A 74 8.87 -5.00 -1.59
N VAL A 75 8.85 -4.13 -0.58
CA VAL A 75 9.67 -2.90 -0.50
C VAL A 75 10.88 -3.04 0.42
N SER A 76 10.97 -4.16 1.15
CA SER A 76 12.05 -4.41 2.13
C SER A 76 13.35 -4.90 1.47
N SER A 77 13.24 -5.62 0.35
CA SER A 77 14.40 -6.08 -0.41
C SER A 77 15.14 -4.90 -1.06
N GLU A 78 16.47 -4.98 -1.06
CA GLU A 78 17.38 -3.97 -1.62
C GLU A 78 17.06 -3.65 -3.11
N ALA A 79 16.46 -4.60 -3.83
CA ALA A 79 15.97 -4.43 -5.19
C ALA A 79 14.80 -3.42 -5.31
N ALA A 80 13.91 -3.37 -4.33
CA ALA A 80 12.74 -2.49 -4.36
C ALA A 80 13.03 -1.06 -3.88
N LYS A 81 14.04 -0.88 -3.01
CA LYS A 81 14.60 0.45 -2.71
C LYS A 81 15.15 1.14 -3.97
N SER A 82 15.64 0.35 -4.94
CA SER A 82 16.11 0.84 -6.24
C SER A 82 14.96 1.18 -7.21
N SER A 83 13.76 0.65 -6.99
CA SER A 83 12.57 0.81 -7.84
C SER A 83 11.55 1.84 -7.33
N MET A 84 11.78 2.43 -6.14
CA MET A 84 11.08 3.65 -5.73
C MET A 84 11.54 4.80 -6.63
N LYS A 85 10.94 4.88 -7.82
CA LYS A 85 11.20 5.90 -8.83
C LYS A 85 11.00 7.26 -8.18
N GLN A 86 12.10 7.91 -7.87
CA GLN A 86 12.13 9.27 -7.36
C GLN A 86 11.51 10.19 -8.42
N VAL A 87 10.24 10.54 -8.24
CA VAL A 87 9.54 11.42 -9.19
C VAL A 87 10.06 12.84 -8.98
N LYS A 88 10.67 13.42 -10.01
CA LYS A 88 11.02 14.84 -10.02
C LYS A 88 9.75 15.68 -10.10
N TRP A 89 9.39 16.32 -9.00
CA TRP A 89 8.31 17.30 -8.97
C TRP A 89 8.85 18.67 -9.39
N CYS A 90 8.27 19.27 -10.43
CA CYS A 90 8.54 20.67 -10.80
C CYS A 90 7.39 21.52 -10.26
N ILE A 91 7.61 22.17 -9.12
CA ILE A 91 6.64 23.13 -8.57
C ILE A 91 6.88 24.46 -9.29
N LYS A 92 5.93 24.84 -10.16
CA LYS A 92 5.92 26.17 -10.81
C LYS A 92 4.84 27.01 -10.15
N THR A 93 5.25 27.96 -9.32
CA THR A 93 4.37 29.01 -8.78
C THR A 93 4.49 30.25 -9.65
N GLN A 94 3.39 30.67 -10.26
CA GLN A 94 3.30 31.91 -11.01
C GLN A 94 2.33 32.83 -10.26
N THR A 95 2.83 33.92 -9.68
CA THR A 95 2.02 34.93 -9.00
C THR A 95 2.06 36.20 -9.83
N SER A 96 0.94 36.58 -10.45
CA SER A 96 0.77 37.89 -11.06
C SER A 96 0.28 38.87 -10.00
N ASN A 97 0.78 40.10 -10.04
CA ASN A 97 0.20 41.20 -9.28
C ASN A 97 -0.89 41.82 -10.15
N ILE A 98 -2.17 41.63 -9.81
CA ILE A 98 -3.26 42.36 -10.46
C ILE A 98 -3.59 43.63 -9.67
N PHE A 99 -2.99 44.72 -10.17
CA PHE A 99 -3.40 46.13 -10.22
C PHE A 99 -3.73 46.93 -8.96
N GLY A 100 -2.94 48.00 -8.78
CA GLY A 100 -3.40 49.39 -8.60
C GLY A 100 -4.56 49.65 -7.64
N ALA A 101 -4.19 50.04 -6.41
CA ALA A 101 -4.80 51.13 -5.65
C ALA A 101 -3.67 51.91 -4.98
#